data_AF-A0A4U9TCN5-F1
#
_entry.id   AF-A0A4U9TCN5-F1
#
_cell.length_a   1.000
_cell.length_b   1.000
_cell.length_c   1.000
_cell.angle_alpha   90.00
_cell.angle_beta   90.00
_cell.angle_gamma   90.00
#
_symmetry.space_group_name_H-M   'P 1'
#
loop_
_entity.id
_entity.type
_entity.pdbx_description
1 polymer ?
#
loop_
_entity_poly.entity_id
_entity_poly.type
_entity_poly.pdbx_seq_one_letter_code
_entity_poly.pdbx_strand_id
1 'polypeptide(L)'
;MKMALKKHFDLKNIRVLPALAEADDSVRLGIGAAHMLMESLEPQQLLAAGFGEATMSTLKRLSGFISSQQIRLVTLSGGVGPYMTGIGQLDAACSVSMIPAPLRASSADIARTLRDENSVRDVLLAAQAADVAVVGIGAVSQKDAATILRAGYITEGEQLMIGRKGAVGDILGYFFDASGEIIPTCRSIKN
;
A
#
# COMPACT_ATOMS: atom_id res chain seq x y z
N MET A 1 -3.90 -14.43 -21.48
CA MET A 1 -4.02 -13.31 -20.52
C MET A 1 -2.66 -12.87 -19.94
N LYS A 2 -1.96 -13.70 -19.15
CA LYS A 2 -0.68 -13.32 -18.49
C LYS A 2 0.36 -12.66 -19.41
N MET A 3 0.71 -13.30 -20.53
CA MET A 3 1.72 -12.77 -21.47
C MET A 3 1.27 -11.47 -22.16
N ALA A 4 -0.03 -11.34 -22.45
CA ALA A 4 -0.59 -10.14 -23.07
C ALA A 4 -0.48 -8.93 -22.11
N LEU A 5 -0.83 -9.12 -20.83
CA LEU A 5 -0.68 -8.09 -19.80
C LEU A 5 0.79 -7.71 -19.58
N LYS A 6 1.69 -8.71 -19.49
CA LYS A 6 3.14 -8.46 -19.31
C LYS A 6 3.68 -7.55 -20.41
N LYS A 7 3.36 -7.86 -21.67
CA LYS A 7 3.85 -7.11 -22.83
C LYS A 7 3.19 -5.75 -22.97
N HIS A 8 1.89 -5.64 -22.70
CA HIS A 8 1.15 -4.39 -22.87
C HIS A 8 1.56 -3.31 -21.87
N PHE A 9 1.78 -3.70 -20.61
CA PHE A 9 2.14 -2.79 -19.52
C PHE A 9 3.63 -2.80 -19.16
N ASP A 10 4.48 -3.44 -19.97
CA ASP A 10 5.92 -3.60 -19.76
C ASP A 10 6.32 -4.03 -18.34
N LEU A 11 5.62 -5.04 -17.82
CA LEU A 11 5.81 -5.50 -16.44
C LEU A 11 7.00 -6.45 -16.34
N LYS A 12 7.92 -6.21 -15.40
CA LYS A 12 9.03 -7.13 -15.10
C LYS A 12 8.52 -8.51 -14.69
N ASN A 13 7.60 -8.53 -13.72
CA ASN A 13 7.00 -9.73 -13.14
C ASN A 13 5.47 -9.61 -13.16
N ILE A 14 4.79 -10.74 -13.39
CA ILE A 14 3.33 -10.82 -13.32
C ILE A 14 2.89 -12.21 -12.86
N ARG A 15 1.87 -12.26 -12.00
CA ARG A 15 1.21 -13.48 -11.57
C ARG A 15 -0.30 -13.28 -11.67
N VAL A 16 -0.95 -14.22 -12.35
CA VAL A 16 -2.40 -14.26 -12.50
C VAL A 16 -2.85 -15.57 -11.88
N LEU A 17 -3.70 -15.50 -10.86
CA LEU A 17 -4.26 -16.67 -10.21
C LEU A 17 -5.56 -17.07 -10.92
N PRO A 18 -5.87 -18.37 -11.07
CA PRO A 18 -7.14 -18.80 -11.64
C PRO A 18 -8.30 -18.38 -10.73
N ALA A 19 -9.43 -17.94 -11.27
CA ALA A 19 -10.62 -17.67 -10.47
C ALA A 19 -11.18 -18.99 -9.90
N LEU A 20 -11.57 -19.00 -8.61
CA LEU A 20 -12.20 -20.14 -7.95
C LEU A 20 -13.44 -19.64 -7.21
N ALA A 21 -14.61 -20.20 -7.54
CA ALA A 21 -15.90 -19.64 -7.13
C ALA A 21 -16.13 -19.58 -5.60
N GLU A 22 -15.50 -20.47 -4.84
CA GLU A 22 -15.73 -20.62 -3.39
C GLU A 22 -14.53 -20.21 -2.53
N ALA A 23 -13.48 -19.66 -3.13
CA ALA A 23 -12.26 -19.33 -2.41
C ALA A 23 -12.15 -17.82 -2.13
N ASP A 24 -11.64 -17.48 -0.96
CA ASP A 24 -11.35 -16.09 -0.60
C ASP A 24 -10.22 -15.52 -1.47
N ASP A 25 -10.58 -14.63 -2.39
CA ASP A 25 -9.64 -13.98 -3.30
C ASP A 25 -8.57 -13.16 -2.57
N SER A 26 -8.89 -12.53 -1.44
CA SER A 26 -7.92 -11.76 -0.65
C SER A 26 -6.83 -12.66 -0.05
N VAL A 27 -7.23 -13.84 0.43
CA VAL A 27 -6.27 -14.83 0.93
C VAL A 27 -5.41 -15.37 -0.22
N ARG A 28 -6.02 -15.69 -1.36
CA ARG A 28 -5.29 -16.26 -2.50
C ARG A 28 -4.34 -15.27 -3.13
N LEU A 29 -4.76 -14.01 -3.29
CA LEU A 29 -3.90 -12.91 -3.72
C LEU A 29 -2.75 -12.72 -2.74
N GLY A 30 -3.01 -12.75 -1.43
CA GLY A 30 -1.98 -12.68 -0.40
C GLY A 30 -0.91 -13.78 -0.53
N ILE A 31 -1.32 -15.03 -0.77
CA ILE A 31 -0.40 -16.16 -1.00
C ILE A 31 0.40 -15.95 -2.29
N GLY A 32 -0.28 -15.57 -3.38
CA GLY A 32 0.36 -15.37 -4.68
C GLY A 32 1.38 -14.23 -4.67
N ALA A 33 1.05 -13.12 -4.00
CA ALA A 33 1.92 -11.97 -3.82
C ALA A 33 3.10 -12.29 -2.88
N ALA A 34 2.86 -13.01 -1.78
CA ALA A 34 3.92 -13.41 -0.86
C ALA A 34 4.97 -14.27 -1.57
N HIS A 35 4.55 -15.27 -2.36
CA HIS A 35 5.49 -16.07 -3.16
C HIS A 35 6.27 -15.23 -4.18
N MET A 36 5.65 -14.24 -4.83
CA MET A 36 6.38 -13.35 -5.74
C MET A 36 7.42 -12.50 -5.00
N LEU A 37 7.10 -12.03 -3.79
CA LEU A 37 8.04 -11.31 -2.95
C LEU A 37 9.20 -12.20 -2.49
N MET A 38 8.95 -13.46 -2.15
CA MET A 38 10.02 -14.43 -1.80
C MET A 38 10.99 -14.67 -2.95
N GLU A 39 10.52 -14.59 -4.21
CA GLU A 39 11.35 -14.70 -5.41
C GLU A 39 12.14 -13.41 -5.71
N SER A 40 11.71 -12.27 -5.15
CA SER A 40 12.24 -10.94 -5.49
C SER A 40 13.12 -10.34 -4.40
N LEU A 41 12.91 -10.72 -3.13
CA LEU A 41 13.64 -10.20 -1.97
C LEU A 41 14.86 -11.05 -1.67
N GLU A 42 15.98 -10.37 -1.41
CA GLU A 42 17.20 -10.97 -0.90
C GLU A 42 17.32 -10.77 0.63
N PRO A 43 18.15 -11.57 1.33
CA PRO A 43 18.35 -11.41 2.77
C PRO A 43 18.73 -9.99 3.16
N GLN A 44 18.19 -9.50 4.28
CA GLN A 44 18.45 -8.17 4.87
C GLN A 44 17.98 -6.95 4.05
N GLN A 45 17.33 -7.16 2.90
CA GLN A 45 16.71 -6.08 2.13
C GLN A 45 15.57 -5.39 2.88
N LEU A 46 15.25 -4.18 2.43
CA LEU A 46 14.20 -3.33 2.95
C LEU A 46 12.95 -3.44 2.08
N LEU A 47 11.86 -3.96 2.68
CA LEU A 47 10.54 -4.02 2.08
C LEU A 47 9.67 -2.85 2.57
N ALA A 48 9.25 -2.00 1.65
CA ALA A 48 8.26 -0.97 1.91
C ALA A 48 6.84 -1.52 1.75
N ALA A 49 5.98 -1.29 2.72
CA ALA A 49 4.60 -1.78 2.71
C ALA A 49 3.60 -0.63 2.76
N GLY A 50 2.59 -0.70 1.91
CA GLY A 50 1.37 0.11 2.01
C GLY A 50 0.35 -0.49 2.99
N PHE A 51 -0.75 0.22 3.21
CA PHE A 51 -1.88 -0.33 3.96
C PHE A 51 -2.85 -1.09 3.04
N GLY A 52 -3.90 -1.67 3.63
CA GLY A 52 -5.01 -2.30 2.91
C GLY A 52 -5.05 -3.82 3.04
N GLU A 53 -6.23 -4.39 2.81
CA GLU A 53 -6.51 -5.82 3.06
C GLU A 53 -5.57 -6.74 2.27
N ALA A 54 -5.33 -6.45 0.98
CA ALA A 54 -4.44 -7.24 0.14
C ALA A 54 -2.98 -7.21 0.62
N THR A 55 -2.46 -6.03 0.98
CA THR A 55 -1.09 -5.89 1.50
C THR A 55 -0.94 -6.60 2.84
N MET A 56 -1.91 -6.43 3.75
CA MET A 56 -1.86 -7.08 5.06
C MET A 56 -1.99 -8.61 4.96
N SER A 57 -2.87 -9.09 4.07
CA SER A 57 -2.97 -10.53 3.73
C SER A 57 -1.63 -11.07 3.22
N THR A 58 -0.94 -10.30 2.36
CA THR A 58 0.40 -10.65 1.86
C THR A 58 1.43 -10.72 2.98
N LEU A 59 1.52 -9.70 3.84
CA LEU A 59 2.47 -9.67 4.96
C LEU A 59 2.26 -10.83 5.94
N LYS A 60 1.01 -11.20 6.23
CA LYS A 60 0.69 -12.36 7.06
C LYS A 60 1.25 -13.67 6.50
N ARG A 61 1.28 -13.83 5.17
CA ARG A 61 1.81 -15.03 4.51
C ARG A 61 3.32 -14.97 4.31
N LEU A 62 3.91 -13.78 4.37
CA LEU A 62 5.35 -13.54 4.24
C LEU A 62 6.09 -13.58 5.59
N SER A 63 5.40 -13.61 6.74
CA SER A 63 5.98 -13.43 8.07
C SER A 63 7.16 -14.37 8.38
N GLY A 64 7.04 -15.67 8.13
CA GLY A 64 8.14 -16.62 8.36
C GLY A 64 9.35 -16.37 7.45
N PHE A 65 9.12 -15.89 6.23
CA PHE A 65 10.19 -15.50 5.31
C PHE A 65 10.88 -14.22 5.80
N ILE A 66 10.11 -13.22 6.25
CA ILE A 66 10.63 -11.98 6.85
C ILE A 66 11.58 -12.30 8.01
N SER A 67 11.16 -13.17 8.94
CA SER A 67 12.01 -13.58 10.06
C SER A 67 13.26 -14.34 9.61
N SER A 68 13.12 -15.34 8.74
CA SER A 68 14.25 -16.20 8.33
C SER A 68 15.29 -15.48 7.47
N GLN A 69 14.88 -14.54 6.63
CA GLN A 69 15.77 -13.77 5.76
C GLN A 69 16.15 -12.40 6.34
N GLN A 70 15.70 -12.11 7.57
CA GLN A 70 15.95 -10.83 8.25
C GLN A 70 15.52 -9.61 7.43
N ILE A 71 14.39 -9.72 6.72
CA ILE A 71 13.84 -8.62 5.93
C ILE A 71 13.46 -7.48 6.87
N ARG A 72 13.88 -6.26 6.54
CA ARG A 72 13.50 -5.05 7.26
C ARG A 72 12.22 -4.50 6.64
N LEU A 73 11.30 -4.01 7.46
CA LEU A 73 10.04 -3.44 6.99
C LEU A 73 9.98 -1.94 7.26
N VAL A 74 9.40 -1.21 6.31
CA VAL A 74 9.10 0.21 6.46
C VAL A 74 7.72 0.55 5.91
N THR A 75 6.95 1.40 6.60
CA THR A 75 5.62 1.82 6.10
C THR A 75 5.73 2.93 5.06
N LEU A 76 4.96 2.83 3.98
CA LEU A 76 4.85 3.87 2.94
C LEU A 76 3.93 5.04 3.32
N SER A 77 3.13 4.88 4.38
CA SER A 77 2.21 5.91 4.85
C SER A 77 2.06 5.92 6.36
N GLY A 78 1.56 7.04 6.91
CA GLY A 78 1.06 7.08 8.27
C GLY A 78 -0.20 6.23 8.46
N GLY A 79 -0.79 6.30 9.66
CA GLY A 79 -2.06 5.66 10.00
C GLY A 79 -1.97 4.55 11.03
N VAL A 80 -0.78 3.96 11.24
CA VAL A 80 -0.38 2.92 12.22
C VAL A 80 -1.35 1.73 12.36
N GLY A 81 -2.58 1.97 12.82
CA GLY A 81 -3.65 0.99 13.01
C GLY A 81 -3.87 0.03 11.83
N PRO A 82 -4.05 0.49 10.57
CA PRO A 82 -4.26 -0.41 9.44
C PRO A 82 -3.14 -1.43 9.22
N TYR A 83 -1.92 -1.09 9.63
CA TYR A 83 -0.75 -1.96 9.50
C TYR A 83 -0.71 -3.09 10.54
N MET A 84 -1.38 -2.91 11.69
CA MET A 84 -1.29 -3.85 12.81
C MET A 84 -1.82 -5.24 12.48
N THR A 85 -2.78 -5.35 11.56
CA THR A 85 -3.32 -6.65 11.16
C THR A 85 -2.28 -7.53 10.44
N GLY A 86 -1.32 -6.93 9.72
CA GLY A 86 -0.22 -7.65 9.08
C GLY A 86 1.03 -7.72 9.96
N ILE A 87 1.50 -6.56 10.43
CA ILE A 87 2.73 -6.42 11.23
C ILE A 87 2.63 -7.15 12.56
N GLY A 88 1.43 -7.20 13.18
CA GLY A 88 1.23 -7.90 14.45
C GLY A 88 1.37 -9.43 14.37
N GLN A 89 1.61 -9.99 13.19
CA GLN A 89 1.91 -11.43 13.00
C GLN A 89 3.41 -11.71 12.83
N LEU A 90 4.24 -10.67 12.85
CA LEU A 90 5.69 -10.79 12.74
C LEU A 90 6.29 -11.13 14.11
N ASP A 91 7.47 -11.76 14.08
CA ASP A 91 8.28 -11.93 15.29
C ASP A 91 8.67 -10.55 15.86
N ALA A 92 8.69 -10.42 17.18
CA ALA A 92 9.13 -9.20 17.86
C ALA A 92 10.58 -8.82 17.53
N ALA A 93 11.41 -9.77 17.10
CA ALA A 93 12.76 -9.52 16.62
C ALA A 93 12.82 -8.86 15.22
N CYS A 94 11.72 -8.80 14.48
CA CYS A 94 11.69 -8.19 13.15
C CYS A 94 11.88 -6.68 13.23
N SER A 95 12.76 -6.13 12.38
CA SER A 95 12.96 -4.69 12.28
C SER A 95 11.80 -4.06 11.50
N VAL A 96 11.01 -3.22 12.18
CA VAL A 96 9.86 -2.51 11.60
C VAL A 96 9.96 -1.02 11.89
N SER A 97 10.09 -0.22 10.84
CA SER A 97 10.08 1.25 10.92
C SER A 97 8.72 1.79 10.47
N MET A 98 8.03 2.50 11.36
CA MET A 98 6.69 3.02 11.08
C MET A 98 6.69 4.55 11.10
N ILE A 99 6.00 5.17 10.16
CA ILE A 99 5.82 6.62 10.14
C ILE A 99 4.96 7.01 11.36
N PRO A 100 5.49 7.79 12.32
CA PRO A 100 4.79 8.13 13.56
C PRO A 100 3.82 9.31 13.35
N ALA A 101 2.95 9.20 12.35
CA ALA A 101 1.98 10.23 11.98
C ALA A 101 0.65 9.60 11.52
N PRO A 102 -0.47 10.34 11.58
CA PRO A 102 -1.71 9.92 10.94
C PRO A 102 -1.54 9.78 9.42
N LEU A 103 -2.37 8.94 8.78
CA LEU A 103 -2.40 8.85 7.31
C LEU A 103 -2.79 10.19 6.68
N ARG A 104 -3.77 10.86 7.29
CA ARG A 104 -4.36 12.11 6.82
C ARG A 104 -4.48 13.10 7.97
N ALA A 105 -3.92 14.29 7.80
CA ALA A 105 -4.08 15.41 8.73
C ALA A 105 -5.35 16.23 8.42
N SER A 106 -5.80 17.02 9.39
CA SER A 106 -6.97 17.90 9.25
C SER A 106 -6.74 19.09 8.31
N SER A 107 -5.48 19.48 8.09
CA SER A 107 -5.08 20.52 7.13
C SER A 107 -3.78 20.18 6.42
N ALA A 108 -3.53 20.82 5.27
CA ALA A 108 -2.27 20.69 4.54
C ALA A 108 -1.09 21.28 5.31
N ASP A 109 -1.31 22.33 6.12
CA ASP A 109 -0.27 22.90 6.97
C ASP A 109 0.19 21.92 8.04
N ILE A 110 -0.76 21.26 8.71
CA ILE A 110 -0.42 20.22 9.72
C ILE A 110 0.30 19.05 9.04
N ALA A 111 -0.13 18.64 7.84
CA ALA A 111 0.57 17.60 7.09
C ALA A 111 2.01 17.99 6.74
N ARG A 112 2.28 19.27 6.41
CA ARG A 112 3.64 19.77 6.18
C ARG A 112 4.45 19.75 7.46
N THR A 113 3.94 20.33 8.54
CA THR A 113 4.62 20.34 9.84
C THR A 113 4.99 18.93 10.30
N LEU A 114 4.05 17.98 10.24
CA LEU A 114 4.32 16.59 10.60
C LEU A 114 5.37 15.94 9.70
N ARG A 115 5.41 16.29 8.40
CA ARG A 115 6.42 15.76 7.47
C ARG A 115 7.82 16.28 7.77
N ASP A 116 7.93 17.49 8.31
CA ASP A 116 9.20 18.15 8.61
C ASP A 116 9.81 17.67 9.94
N GLU A 117 9.01 17.06 10.83
CA GLU A 117 9.50 16.40 12.04
C GLU A 117 10.52 15.31 11.70
N ASN A 118 11.68 15.33 12.36
CA ASN A 118 12.79 14.42 12.08
C ASN A 118 12.36 12.95 12.13
N SER A 119 11.56 12.58 13.14
CA SER A 119 11.07 11.21 13.32
C SER A 119 10.18 10.72 12.16
N VAL A 120 9.47 11.61 11.48
CA VAL A 120 8.66 11.29 10.30
C VAL A 120 9.53 11.29 9.05
N ARG A 121 10.35 12.32 8.88
CA ARG A 121 11.24 12.51 7.74
C ARG A 121 12.22 11.35 7.58
N ASP A 122 12.81 10.86 8.67
CA ASP A 122 13.77 9.76 8.64
C ASP A 122 13.12 8.46 8.13
N VAL A 123 11.89 8.17 8.54
CA VAL A 123 11.17 6.98 8.07
C VAL A 123 10.71 7.13 6.62
N LEU A 124 10.31 8.34 6.19
CA LEU A 124 9.99 8.62 4.79
C LEU A 124 11.20 8.44 3.88
N LEU A 125 12.39 8.88 4.32
CA LEU A 125 13.64 8.66 3.59
C LEU A 125 13.99 7.17 3.52
N ALA A 126 13.83 6.42 4.61
CA ALA A 126 14.01 4.98 4.59
C ALA A 126 13.03 4.28 3.64
N ALA A 127 11.76 4.69 3.62
CA ALA A 127 10.75 4.16 2.72
C ALA A 127 11.07 4.42 1.25
N GLN A 128 11.61 5.60 0.93
CA GLN A 128 12.05 5.95 -0.42
C GLN A 128 13.27 5.14 -0.87
N ALA A 129 14.13 4.72 0.06
CA ALA A 129 15.32 3.92 -0.19
C ALA A 129 15.07 2.40 -0.17
N ALA A 130 13.81 1.95 -0.09
CA ALA A 130 13.49 0.54 -0.04
C ALA A 130 13.81 -0.21 -1.35
N ASP A 131 14.24 -1.46 -1.23
CA ASP A 131 14.60 -2.32 -2.36
C ASP A 131 13.35 -2.79 -3.13
N VAL A 132 12.27 -3.07 -2.38
CA VAL A 132 10.99 -3.55 -2.94
C VAL A 132 9.84 -2.84 -2.22
N ALA A 133 8.76 -2.55 -2.95
CA ALA A 133 7.52 -2.02 -2.39
C ALA A 133 6.33 -2.92 -2.70
N VAL A 134 5.43 -3.10 -1.73
CA VAL A 134 4.15 -3.78 -1.89
C VAL A 134 2.99 -2.85 -1.52
N VAL A 135 2.07 -2.65 -2.45
CA VAL A 135 0.90 -1.76 -2.30
C VAL A 135 -0.37 -2.44 -2.81
N GLY A 136 -1.50 -2.09 -2.20
CA GLY A 136 -2.82 -2.34 -2.77
C GLY A 136 -3.22 -1.23 -3.74
N ILE A 137 -4.17 -1.53 -4.62
CA ILE A 137 -4.78 -0.56 -5.52
C ILE A 137 -6.26 -0.46 -5.16
N GLY A 138 -6.71 0.73 -4.80
CA GLY A 138 -8.12 1.03 -4.58
C GLY A 138 -8.80 1.45 -5.89
N ALA A 139 -10.10 1.20 -6.00
CA ALA A 139 -10.90 1.63 -7.14
C ALA A 139 -12.09 2.48 -6.69
N VAL A 140 -12.30 3.61 -7.37
CA VAL A 140 -13.43 4.51 -7.08
C VAL A 140 -14.78 3.80 -7.32
N SER A 141 -14.81 2.84 -8.24
CA SER A 141 -15.99 2.01 -8.53
C SER A 141 -16.42 1.10 -7.38
N GLN A 142 -15.57 0.88 -6.36
CA GLN A 142 -15.91 0.06 -5.19
C GLN A 142 -16.87 0.75 -4.22
N LYS A 143 -17.08 2.08 -4.34
CA LYS A 143 -18.02 2.84 -3.50
C LYS A 143 -17.79 2.56 -2.00
N ASP A 144 -18.82 2.07 -1.30
CA ASP A 144 -18.86 1.72 0.12
C ASP A 144 -17.95 0.55 0.50
N ALA A 145 -17.59 -0.32 -0.46
CA ALA A 145 -16.65 -1.40 -0.22
C ALA A 145 -15.17 -0.95 -0.22
N ALA A 146 -14.87 0.28 -0.64
CA ALA A 146 -13.50 0.79 -0.72
C ALA A 146 -12.85 0.86 0.66
N THR A 147 -11.65 0.28 0.82
CA THR A 147 -10.94 0.24 2.11
C THR A 147 -10.66 1.64 2.67
N ILE A 148 -10.32 2.61 1.81
CA ILE A 148 -10.04 3.98 2.24
C ILE A 148 -11.27 4.69 2.84
N LEU A 149 -12.47 4.33 2.39
CA LEU A 149 -13.74 4.84 2.93
C LEU A 149 -14.13 4.11 4.22
N ARG A 150 -14.07 2.76 4.22
CA ARG A 150 -14.36 1.93 5.42
C ARG A 150 -13.42 2.23 6.59
N ALA A 151 -12.18 2.63 6.30
CA ALA A 151 -11.20 3.06 7.30
C ALA A 151 -11.42 4.51 7.78
N GLY A 152 -12.39 5.24 7.22
CA GLY A 152 -12.74 6.60 7.63
C GLY A 152 -11.76 7.68 7.16
N TYR A 153 -10.89 7.38 6.20
CA TYR A 153 -9.91 8.36 5.70
C TYR A 153 -10.49 9.36 4.72
N ILE A 154 -11.57 8.99 4.04
CA ILE A 154 -12.37 9.89 3.23
C ILE A 154 -13.86 9.67 3.52
N THR A 155 -14.66 10.69 3.23
CA THR A 155 -16.12 10.60 3.26
C THR A 155 -16.70 10.17 1.92
N GLU A 156 -17.94 9.71 1.89
CA GLU A 156 -18.67 9.40 0.66
C GLU A 156 -18.76 10.61 -0.27
N GLY A 157 -19.01 11.80 0.30
CA GLY A 157 -19.04 13.06 -0.45
C GLY A 157 -17.70 13.37 -1.13
N GLU A 158 -16.58 13.12 -0.45
CA GLU A 158 -15.24 13.26 -1.03
C GLU A 158 -15.01 12.24 -2.15
N GLN A 159 -15.38 10.97 -1.95
CA GLN A 159 -15.25 9.94 -2.99
C GLN A 159 -16.04 10.30 -4.25
N LEU A 160 -17.28 10.77 -4.10
CA LEU A 160 -18.12 11.24 -5.21
C LEU A 160 -17.47 12.43 -5.95
N MET A 161 -16.93 13.40 -5.21
CA MET A 161 -16.26 14.56 -5.80
C MET A 161 -14.98 14.17 -6.53
N ILE A 162 -14.21 13.23 -5.99
CA ILE A 162 -12.99 12.70 -6.61
C ILE A 162 -13.33 11.94 -7.90
N GLY A 163 -14.37 11.10 -7.88
CA GLY A 163 -14.86 10.42 -9.09
C GLY A 163 -15.35 11.40 -10.16
N ARG A 164 -16.06 12.48 -9.78
CA ARG A 164 -16.47 13.55 -10.70
C ARG A 164 -15.30 14.29 -11.34
N LYS A 165 -14.13 14.31 -10.69
CA LYS A 165 -12.89 14.86 -11.24
C LYS A 165 -12.15 13.90 -12.18
N GLY A 166 -12.71 12.71 -12.43
CA GLY A 166 -12.14 11.73 -13.36
C GLY A 166 -11.27 10.65 -12.71
N ALA A 167 -11.17 10.61 -11.37
CA ALA A 167 -10.42 9.57 -10.70
C ALA A 167 -11.06 8.19 -10.90
N VAL A 168 -10.23 7.19 -11.18
CA VAL A 168 -10.65 5.78 -11.33
C VAL A 168 -10.13 4.89 -10.21
N GLY A 169 -9.02 5.27 -9.57
CA GLY A 169 -8.42 4.51 -8.47
C GLY A 169 -7.47 5.33 -7.62
N ASP A 170 -6.91 4.68 -6.60
CA ASP A 170 -5.91 5.25 -5.71
C ASP A 170 -4.83 4.26 -5.30
N ILE A 171 -3.64 4.79 -5.01
CA ILE A 171 -2.56 4.09 -4.30
C ILE A 171 -2.17 4.95 -3.11
N LEU A 172 -2.23 4.39 -1.91
CA LEU A 172 -1.92 5.09 -0.65
C LEU A 172 -2.74 6.39 -0.44
N GLY A 173 -3.94 6.48 -1.02
CA GLY A 173 -4.79 7.68 -0.98
C GLY A 173 -4.45 8.77 -2.00
N TYR A 174 -3.49 8.54 -2.90
CA TYR A 174 -3.26 9.39 -4.06
C TYR A 174 -4.09 8.87 -5.23
N PHE A 175 -5.06 9.68 -5.66
CA PHE A 175 -6.01 9.33 -6.71
C PHE A 175 -5.46 9.65 -8.09
N PHE A 176 -5.75 8.78 -9.06
CA PHE A 176 -5.36 8.94 -10.46
C PHE A 176 -6.53 8.66 -11.42
N ASP A 177 -6.43 9.23 -12.62
CA ASP A 177 -7.38 9.00 -13.71
C ASP A 177 -7.02 7.77 -14.57
N ALA A 178 -7.81 7.54 -15.63
CA ALA A 178 -7.62 6.39 -16.53
C ALA A 178 -6.31 6.43 -17.35
N SER A 179 -5.64 7.59 -17.43
CA SER A 179 -4.33 7.74 -18.05
C SER A 179 -3.18 7.51 -17.07
N GLY A 180 -3.49 7.37 -15.78
CA GLY A 180 -2.50 7.25 -14.70
C GLY A 180 -2.00 8.59 -14.18
N GLU A 181 -2.59 9.71 -14.61
CA GLU A 181 -2.25 11.03 -14.10
C GLU A 181 -2.89 11.26 -12.73
N ILE A 182 -2.11 11.78 -11.79
CA ILE A 182 -2.59 12.09 -10.43
C ILE A 182 -3.61 13.22 -10.52
N ILE A 183 -4.81 12.97 -9.99
CA ILE A 183 -5.83 13.99 -9.84
C ILE A 183 -5.37 14.99 -8.76
N PRO A 184 -5.32 16.29 -9.07
CA PRO A 184 -5.11 17.32 -8.06
C PRO A 184 -6.29 17.33 -7.09
N THR A 185 -6.16 16.54 -6.02
CA THR A 185 -7.06 16.65 -4.88
C THR A 185 -6.81 17.99 -4.22
N CYS A 186 -7.88 18.59 -3.70
CA CYS A 186 -7.88 19.94 -3.12
C CYS A 186 -7.12 19.94 -1.78
N ARG A 187 -5.79 19.68 -1.83
CA ARG A 187 -4.75 19.75 -0.77
C ARG A 187 -3.49 18.92 -1.07
N SER A 188 -3.38 18.20 -2.20
CA SER A 188 -2.08 17.62 -2.59
C SER A 188 -1.14 18.77 -2.98
N ILE A 189 -0.21 19.09 -2.09
CA ILE A 189 0.85 20.05 -2.36
C ILE A 189 1.77 19.41 -3.40
N LYS A 190 1.82 20.03 -4.57
CA LYS A 190 3.00 20.01 -5.43
C LYS A 190 4.16 20.53 -4.58
N ASN A 191 5.08 19.65 -4.18
CA ASN A 191 6.44 20.00 -3.84
C ASN A 191 7.33 19.10 -4.71
#